data_AF-A0AAE4K7H8-F1
#
_entry.id   AF-A0AAE4K7H8-F1
#
_cell.length_a   1.000
_cell.length_b   1.000
_cell.length_c   1.000
_cell.angle_alpha   90.00
_cell.angle_beta   90.00
_cell.angle_gamma   90.00
#
_symmetry.space_group_name_H-M   'P 1'
#
loop_
_entity.id
_entity.type
_entity.pdbx_description
1 polymer ?
#
loop_
_entity_poly.entity_id
_entity_poly.type
_entity_poly.pdbx_seq_one_letter_code
_entity_poly.pdbx_strand_id
1 'polypeptide(L)'
;MYLTILLPDNLNTESMLRQSNIPCFCKKGGGKLELSFHDPLPEATGFIHDWDSEKIDQRAPAGGGGAYTHYGFAMVTLRRIDKDNYNILDLSFFETSYPGWFPIIRDGDWAEPVSFHTPEELAEIARIDALYPPVKLSKKQRRRLPRRSTD
;
A
#
# COMPACT_ATOMS: atom_id res chain seq x y z
N MET A 1 3.33 -11.90 -7.87
CA MET A 1 3.99 -11.33 -6.68
C MET A 1 4.25 -12.44 -5.68
N TYR A 2 5.47 -12.51 -5.15
CA TYR A 2 5.85 -13.53 -4.16
C TYR A 2 6.69 -12.92 -3.04
N LEU A 3 6.65 -13.55 -1.87
CA LEU A 3 7.37 -13.18 -0.66
C LEU A 3 8.48 -14.21 -0.44
N THR A 4 9.71 -13.73 -0.22
CA THR A 4 10.81 -14.55 0.29
C THR A 4 11.03 -14.23 1.77
N ILE A 5 10.81 -15.21 2.65
CA ILE A 5 10.90 -15.06 4.09
C ILE A 5 11.36 -16.35 4.77
N LEU A 6 12.26 -16.22 5.75
CA LEU A 6 12.72 -17.33 6.57
C LEU A 6 11.77 -17.50 7.76
N LEU A 7 10.93 -18.54 7.70
CA LEU A 7 10.04 -18.91 8.80
C LEU A 7 10.57 -20.18 9.48
N PRO A 8 10.44 -20.31 10.82
CA PRO A 8 10.85 -21.52 11.51
C PRO A 8 9.96 -22.70 11.10
N ASP A 9 10.58 -23.84 10.82
CA ASP A 9 9.87 -25.07 10.44
C ASP A 9 9.28 -25.75 11.68
N ASN A 10 8.04 -25.37 12.03
CA ASN A 10 7.31 -25.92 13.17
C ASN A 10 5.79 -25.87 12.95
N LEU A 11 5.04 -26.54 13.84
CA LEU A 11 3.58 -26.63 13.78
C LEU A 11 2.87 -25.27 13.87
N ASN A 12 3.46 -24.27 14.54
CA ASN A 12 2.88 -22.94 14.66
C ASN A 12 2.92 -22.21 13.31
N THR A 13 4.05 -22.28 12.61
CA THR A 13 4.21 -21.73 11.25
C THR A 13 3.27 -22.42 10.27
N GLU A 14 3.16 -23.74 10.31
CA GLU A 14 2.23 -24.50 9.45
C GLU A 14 0.76 -24.12 9.74
N SER A 15 0.43 -23.85 11.01
CA SER A 15 -0.91 -23.38 11.39
C SER A 15 -1.17 -21.96 10.91
N MET A 16 -0.20 -21.05 11.06
CA MET A 16 -0.26 -19.68 10.56
C MET A 16 -0.46 -19.64 9.04
N LEU A 17 0.30 -20.43 8.27
CA LEU A 17 0.22 -20.47 6.81
C LEU A 17 -1.11 -21.03 6.26
N ARG A 18 -1.92 -21.69 7.09
CA ARG A 18 -3.28 -22.14 6.73
C ARG A 18 -4.33 -21.05 6.89
N GLN A 19 -4.00 -19.97 7.61
CA GLN A 19 -4.92 -18.87 7.86
C GLN A 19 -4.91 -17.89 6.68
N SER A 20 -6.07 -17.28 6.44
CA SER A 20 -6.19 -16.07 5.62
C SER A 20 -6.01 -14.82 6.49
N ASN A 21 -5.57 -13.72 5.89
CA ASN A 21 -5.44 -12.41 6.55
C ASN A 21 -4.50 -12.44 7.78
N ILE A 22 -3.34 -13.07 7.64
CA ILE A 22 -2.30 -13.14 8.66
C ILE A 22 -1.82 -11.71 8.96
N PRO A 23 -1.89 -11.23 10.21
CA PRO A 23 -1.48 -9.87 10.55
C PRO A 23 0.03 -9.71 10.35
N CYS A 24 0.44 -8.63 9.71
CA CYS A 24 1.83 -8.29 9.46
C CYS A 24 2.04 -6.79 9.46
N PHE A 25 3.28 -6.36 9.31
CA PHE A 25 3.64 -4.97 9.11
C PHE A 25 4.40 -4.85 7.79
N CYS A 26 3.96 -3.94 6.92
CA CYS A 26 4.58 -3.73 5.61
C CYS A 26 5.33 -2.39 5.57
N LYS A 27 6.47 -2.36 4.87
CA LYS A 27 7.26 -1.15 4.65
C LYS A 27 7.74 -1.09 3.21
N LYS A 28 7.47 0.03 2.52
CA LYS A 28 7.99 0.35 1.19
C LYS A 28 8.97 1.50 1.27
N GLY A 29 10.22 1.28 0.87
CA GLY A 29 11.24 2.32 0.84
C GLY A 29 12.50 1.87 0.10
N GLY A 30 13.24 2.82 -0.48
CA GLY A 30 14.54 2.53 -1.12
C GLY A 30 14.51 1.43 -2.19
N GLY A 31 13.41 1.31 -2.96
CA GLY A 31 13.24 0.27 -3.98
C GLY A 31 12.99 -1.13 -3.42
N LYS A 32 12.59 -1.26 -2.16
CA LYS A 32 12.24 -2.52 -1.50
C LYS A 32 10.85 -2.46 -0.90
N LEU A 33 10.19 -3.61 -0.86
CA LEU A 33 8.95 -3.83 -0.16
C LEU A 33 9.18 -4.96 0.84
N GLU A 34 9.14 -4.61 2.11
CA GLU A 34 9.41 -5.48 3.25
C GLU A 34 8.12 -5.85 3.96
N LEU A 35 8.05 -7.09 4.44
CA LEU A 35 6.96 -7.60 5.26
C LEU A 35 7.55 -8.23 6.52
N SER A 36 7.05 -7.84 7.68
CA SER A 36 7.46 -8.40 8.97
C SER A 36 6.28 -8.98 9.75
N PHE A 37 6.54 -10.13 10.38
CA PHE A 37 5.67 -10.75 11.37
C PHE A 37 6.23 -10.47 12.76
N HIS A 38 5.33 -10.25 13.72
CA HIS A 38 5.66 -9.96 15.12
C HIS A 38 4.77 -10.81 16.04
N ASP A 39 5.10 -10.87 17.33
CA ASP A 39 4.33 -11.57 18.35
C ASP A 39 2.82 -11.27 18.24
N PRO A 40 1.93 -12.28 18.25
CA PRO A 40 2.14 -13.70 18.61
C PRO A 40 2.64 -14.62 17.48
N LEU A 41 2.97 -14.08 16.31
CA LEU A 41 3.48 -14.85 15.17
C LEU A 41 5.00 -15.07 15.28
N PRO A 42 5.56 -16.08 14.58
CA PRO A 42 7.00 -16.22 14.46
C PRO A 42 7.64 -14.93 13.94
N GLU A 43 8.54 -14.34 14.71
CA GLU A 43 9.22 -13.11 14.31
C GLU A 43 10.10 -13.38 13.08
N ALA A 44 9.75 -12.73 11.96
CA ALA A 44 10.43 -12.91 10.71
C ALA A 44 10.22 -11.68 9.82
N THR A 45 11.23 -11.34 9.03
CA THR A 45 11.17 -10.27 8.03
C THR A 45 11.53 -10.83 6.68
N GLY A 46 10.72 -10.55 5.67
CA GLY A 46 10.92 -10.97 4.29
C GLY A 46 10.77 -9.82 3.30
N PHE A 47 11.07 -10.13 2.04
CA PHE A 47 10.99 -9.18 0.93
C PHE A 47 9.98 -9.66 -0.09
N ILE A 48 9.15 -8.74 -0.57
CA ILE A 48 8.21 -8.97 -1.65
C ILE A 48 8.91 -8.68 -2.97
N HIS A 49 8.69 -9.55 -3.94
CA HIS A 49 9.23 -9.50 -5.29
C HIS A 49 8.10 -9.37 -6.33
N ASP A 50 8.48 -8.97 -7.55
CA ASP A 50 7.58 -8.71 -8.69
C ASP A 50 6.47 -7.68 -8.40
N TRP A 51 6.78 -6.66 -7.60
CA TRP A 51 5.87 -5.55 -7.30
C TRP A 51 6.23 -4.31 -8.12
N ASP A 52 5.27 -3.40 -8.26
CA ASP A 52 5.37 -2.16 -9.00
C ASP A 52 5.15 -0.99 -8.05
N SER A 53 6.12 -0.09 -7.95
CA SER A 53 6.06 1.06 -7.05
C SER A 53 4.88 1.96 -7.35
N GLU A 54 4.62 2.27 -8.63
CA GLU A 54 3.55 3.19 -9.00
C GLU A 54 2.19 2.60 -8.64
N LYS A 55 2.03 1.28 -8.76
CA LYS A 55 0.78 0.60 -8.38
C LYS A 55 0.54 0.57 -6.88
N ILE A 56 1.60 0.49 -6.06
CA ILE A 56 1.47 0.65 -4.62
C ILE A 56 1.07 2.09 -4.28
N ASP A 57 1.71 3.08 -4.92
CA ASP A 57 1.49 4.50 -4.63
C ASP A 57 0.07 4.96 -5.00
N GLN A 58 -0.54 4.33 -6.00
CA GLN A 58 -1.94 4.55 -6.38
C GLN A 58 -2.95 4.01 -5.36
N ARG A 59 -2.54 3.06 -4.51
CA ARG A 59 -3.44 2.32 -3.60
C ARG A 59 -3.20 2.65 -2.14
N ALA A 60 -1.95 2.86 -1.75
CA ALA A 60 -1.55 3.17 -0.40
C ALA A 60 -1.13 4.65 -0.32
N PRO A 61 -1.63 5.40 0.67
CA PRO A 61 -1.18 6.77 0.89
C PRO A 61 0.30 6.75 1.28
N ALA A 62 1.06 7.72 0.78
CA ALA A 62 2.45 7.88 1.20
C ALA A 62 2.51 8.40 2.64
N GLY A 63 3.40 7.81 3.44
CA GLY A 63 3.71 8.28 4.79
C GLY A 63 4.44 9.63 4.78
N GLY A 64 4.40 10.32 5.91
CA GLY A 64 5.01 11.63 6.08
C GLY A 64 6.53 11.57 6.31
N GLY A 65 7.32 11.50 5.24
CA GLY A 65 8.78 11.67 5.28
C GLY A 65 9.59 10.51 5.90
N GLY A 66 10.91 10.50 5.67
CA GLY A 66 11.83 9.47 6.16
C GLY A 66 12.34 8.52 5.07
N ALA A 67 12.96 7.40 5.48
CA ALA A 67 13.54 6.41 4.56
C ALA A 67 12.48 5.53 3.86
N TYR A 68 11.28 5.43 4.44
CA TYR A 68 10.16 4.66 3.91
C TYR A 68 9.06 5.59 3.41
N THR A 69 8.62 5.32 2.18
CA THR A 69 7.53 6.03 1.52
C THR A 69 6.16 5.54 1.95
N HIS A 70 6.02 4.26 2.33
CA HIS A 70 4.79 3.72 2.91
C HIS A 70 5.17 2.77 4.02
N TYR A 71 4.41 2.79 5.11
CA TYR A 71 4.58 1.82 6.19
C TYR A 71 3.28 1.73 6.97
N GLY A 72 2.88 0.53 7.38
CA GLY A 72 1.63 0.37 8.11
C GLY A 72 1.34 -1.08 8.48
N PHE A 73 0.33 -1.23 9.34
CA PHE A 73 -0.25 -2.53 9.62
C PHE A 73 -0.88 -3.09 8.34
N ALA A 74 -0.70 -4.38 8.15
CA ALA A 74 -1.15 -5.09 6.97
C ALA A 74 -1.71 -6.46 7.34
N MET A 75 -2.44 -7.06 6.42
CA MET A 75 -2.84 -8.46 6.47
C MET A 75 -2.45 -9.13 5.18
N VAL A 76 -1.88 -10.33 5.27
CA VAL A 76 -1.43 -11.09 4.11
C VAL A 76 -2.00 -12.50 4.12
N THR A 77 -2.38 -13.00 2.95
CA THR A 77 -2.70 -14.42 2.75
C THR A 77 -1.59 -15.03 1.89
N LEU A 78 -0.92 -16.06 2.41
CA LEU A 78 0.23 -16.69 1.76
C LEU A 78 -0.10 -18.10 1.29
N ARG A 79 0.49 -18.50 0.16
CA ARG A 79 0.50 -19.90 -0.30
C ARG A 79 1.93 -20.34 -0.56
N ARG A 80 2.38 -21.40 0.12
CA ARG A 80 3.74 -21.94 -0.03
C ARG A 80 4.03 -22.34 -1.48
N ILE A 81 5.18 -21.92 -1.99
CA ILE A 81 5.75 -22.36 -3.27
C ILE A 81 6.87 -23.38 -2.98
N ASP A 82 7.83 -22.98 -2.14
CA ASP A 82 8.96 -23.81 -1.72
C ASP A 82 9.35 -23.53 -0.25
N LYS A 83 10.60 -23.80 0.14
CA LYS A 83 11.05 -23.69 1.54
C LYS A 83 10.90 -22.27 2.10
N ASP A 84 11.26 -21.26 1.32
CA ASP A 84 11.36 -19.87 1.78
C ASP A 84 10.55 -18.90 0.90
N ASN A 85 9.95 -19.39 -0.19
CA ASN A 85 9.15 -18.60 -1.12
C ASN A 85 7.65 -18.91 -1.02
N TYR A 86 6.86 -17.86 -1.00
CA TYR A 86 5.41 -17.90 -0.81
C TYR A 86 4.72 -16.97 -1.82
N ASN A 87 3.68 -17.45 -2.50
CA ASN A 87 2.81 -16.58 -3.28
C ASN A 87 1.96 -15.73 -2.35
N ILE A 88 1.83 -14.45 -2.68
CA ILE A 88 0.90 -13.54 -2.00
C ILE A 88 -0.42 -13.62 -2.74
N LEU A 89 -1.45 -14.15 -2.07
CA LEU A 89 -2.81 -14.19 -2.62
C LEU A 89 -3.54 -12.89 -2.33
N ASP A 90 -3.52 -12.45 -1.07
CA ASP A 90 -4.15 -11.19 -0.67
C ASP A 90 -3.15 -10.38 0.15
N LEU A 91 -3.17 -9.07 -0.04
CA LEU A 91 -2.43 -8.11 0.77
C LEU A 91 -3.32 -6.89 0.98
N SER A 92 -3.61 -6.56 2.23
CA SER A 92 -4.36 -5.36 2.60
C SER A 92 -3.55 -4.49 3.54
N PHE A 93 -3.65 -3.18 3.40
CA PHE A 93 -3.04 -2.21 4.30
C PHE A 93 -4.12 -1.59 5.18
N PHE A 94 -3.71 -1.09 6.34
CA PHE A 94 -4.56 -0.35 7.25
C PHE A 94 -4.11 1.12 7.31
N GLU A 95 -5.07 2.02 7.19
CA GLU A 95 -4.92 3.43 7.48
C GLU A 95 -5.78 3.81 8.70
N THR A 96 -5.31 4.77 9.48
CA THR A 96 -6.02 5.28 10.66
C THR A 96 -7.29 6.05 10.30
N SER A 97 -7.28 6.68 9.13
CA SER A 97 -8.41 7.41 8.54
C SER A 97 -9.17 6.53 7.56
N TYR A 98 -10.29 7.02 7.02
CA TYR A 98 -11.03 6.33 5.96
C TYR A 98 -10.08 5.91 4.82
N PRO A 99 -10.20 4.68 4.27
CA PRO A 99 -11.25 3.67 4.51
C PRO A 99 -10.98 2.68 5.67
N GLY A 100 -9.88 2.82 6.42
CA GLY A 100 -9.43 1.80 7.36
C GLY A 100 -8.64 0.71 6.65
N TRP A 101 -9.18 -0.51 6.56
CA TRP A 101 -8.57 -1.60 5.78
C TRP A 101 -8.89 -1.43 4.29
N PHE A 102 -7.86 -1.50 3.45
CA PHE A 102 -8.01 -1.46 2.00
C PHE A 102 -7.09 -2.47 1.30
N PRO A 103 -7.57 -3.12 0.22
CA PRO A 103 -6.80 -4.13 -0.48
C PRO A 103 -5.76 -3.50 -1.42
N ILE A 104 -4.57 -4.09 -1.45
CA ILE A 104 -3.49 -3.81 -2.40
C ILE A 104 -3.43 -4.92 -3.46
N ILE A 105 -3.45 -6.17 -2.99
CA ILE A 105 -3.45 -7.39 -3.80
C ILE A 105 -4.68 -8.19 -3.42
N ARG A 106 -5.37 -8.73 -4.42
CA ARG A 106 -6.52 -9.61 -4.25
C ARG A 106 -6.44 -10.75 -5.23
N ASP A 107 -6.61 -11.98 -4.75
CA ASP A 107 -6.55 -13.21 -5.57
C ASP A 107 -5.25 -13.34 -6.41
N GLY A 108 -4.15 -12.77 -5.95
CA GLY A 108 -2.83 -12.77 -6.60
C GLY A 108 -2.58 -11.60 -7.56
N ASP A 109 -3.58 -10.77 -7.82
CA ASP A 109 -3.53 -9.63 -8.74
C ASP A 109 -3.72 -8.29 -8.02
N TRP A 110 -3.44 -7.20 -8.73
CA TRP A 110 -3.61 -5.86 -8.18
C TRP A 110 -5.09 -5.54 -7.94
N ALA A 111 -5.43 -5.17 -6.70
CA ALA A 111 -6.80 -4.76 -6.36
C ALA A 111 -7.18 -3.43 -7.03
N GLU A 112 -8.46 -3.11 -7.09
CA GLU A 112 -8.91 -1.77 -7.49
C GLU A 112 -8.53 -0.72 -6.44
N PRO A 113 -8.04 0.47 -6.83
CA PRO A 113 -7.76 1.56 -5.89
C PRO A 113 -9.00 1.98 -5.10
N VAL A 114 -8.84 2.20 -3.80
CA VAL A 114 -9.90 2.70 -2.92
C VAL A 114 -9.73 4.20 -2.72
N SER A 115 -10.84 4.94 -2.70
CA SER A 115 -10.82 6.38 -2.39
C SER A 115 -10.33 6.62 -0.96
N PHE A 116 -9.42 7.59 -0.81
CA PHE A 116 -8.97 8.08 0.50
C PHE A 116 -9.98 9.04 1.16
N HIS A 117 -10.98 9.49 0.40
CA HIS A 117 -12.01 10.39 0.87
C HIS A 117 -13.33 9.66 1.08
N THR A 118 -14.04 10.03 2.14
CA THR A 118 -15.42 9.57 2.34
C THR A 118 -16.33 10.13 1.25
N PRO A 119 -17.52 9.53 1.01
CA PRO A 119 -18.51 10.09 0.10
C PRO A 119 -18.90 11.54 0.46
N GLU A 120 -18.98 11.86 1.75
CA GLU A 120 -19.29 13.20 2.24
C GLU A 120 -18.16 14.20 1.95
N GLU A 121 -16.90 13.79 2.15
CA GLU A 121 -15.73 14.60 1.83
C GLU A 121 -15.63 14.85 0.32
N LEU A 122 -15.85 13.83 -0.51
CA LEU A 122 -15.90 13.97 -1.96
C LEU A 122 -17.01 14.92 -2.40
N ALA A 123 -18.19 14.82 -1.77
CA ALA A 123 -19.29 15.74 -2.05
C ALA A 123 -18.95 17.18 -1.66
N GLU A 124 -18.24 17.38 -0.55
CA GLU A 124 -17.81 18.71 -0.13
C GLU A 124 -16.73 19.29 -1.04
N ILE A 125 -15.73 18.50 -1.43
CA ILE A 125 -14.71 18.89 -2.41
C ILE A 125 -15.38 19.31 -3.72
N ALA A 126 -16.34 18.52 -4.21
CA ALA A 126 -17.08 18.84 -5.43
C ALA A 126 -17.92 20.13 -5.29
N ARG A 127 -18.52 20.39 -4.11
CA ARG A 127 -19.23 21.65 -3.82
C ARG A 127 -18.28 22.84 -3.85
N ILE A 128 -17.12 22.73 -3.20
CA ILE A 128 -16.11 23.81 -3.15
C ILE A 128 -15.57 24.10 -4.56
N ASP A 129 -15.22 23.06 -5.32
CA ASP A 129 -14.75 23.20 -6.71
C ASP A 129 -15.80 23.85 -7.62
N ALA A 130 -17.09 23.59 -7.38
CA ALA A 130 -18.19 24.23 -8.10
C ALA A 130 -18.34 25.72 -7.72
N LEU A 131 -18.08 26.09 -6.46
CA LEU A 131 -18.11 27.48 -5.99
C LEU A 131 -16.90 28.29 -6.50
N TYR A 132 -15.75 27.63 -6.62
CA TYR A 132 -14.49 28.24 -7.06
C TYR A 132 -13.95 27.53 -8.30
N PRO A 133 -14.63 27.63 -9.46
CA PRO A 133 -14.19 26.95 -10.65
C PRO A 133 -12.79 27.44 -11.05
N PRO A 134 -11.91 26.55 -11.55
CA PRO A 134 -10.56 26.91 -11.88
C PRO A 134 -10.55 28.09 -12.87
N VAL A 135 -9.88 29.17 -12.48
CA VAL A 135 -9.76 30.37 -13.31
C VAL A 135 -9.09 29.98 -14.62
N LYS A 136 -9.84 30.06 -15.72
CA LYS A 136 -9.29 29.85 -17.07
C LYS A 136 -8.35 31.00 -17.42
N LEU A 137 -7.07 30.85 -17.07
CA LEU A 137 -6.04 31.82 -17.43
C LEU A 137 -5.88 31.88 -18.95
N SER A 138 -5.95 33.08 -19.51
CA SER A 138 -5.66 33.33 -20.93
C SER A 138 -4.20 33.00 -21.28
N LYS A 139 -3.90 32.78 -22.56
CA LYS A 139 -2.51 32.57 -23.04
C LYS A 139 -1.55 33.67 -22.55
N LYS A 140 -2.01 34.91 -22.45
CA LYS A 140 -1.20 36.05 -21.98
C LYS A 140 -0.92 35.98 -20.48
N GLN A 141 -1.89 35.55 -19.68
CA GLN A 141 -1.71 35.36 -18.23
C GLN A 141 -0.82 34.15 -17.91
N ARG A 142 -0.96 33.04 -18.65
CA ARG A 142 -0.08 31.86 -18.48
C ARG A 142 1.39 32.17 -18.75
N ARG A 143 1.68 33.07 -19.70
CA ARG A 143 3.05 33.53 -20.00
C ARG A 143 3.66 34.40 -18.90
N ARG A 144 2.85 34.97 -18.00
CA ARG A 144 3.29 35.82 -16.88
C ARG A 144 3.47 35.03 -15.59
N LEU A 145 3.02 33.78 -15.54
CA LEU A 145 3.30 32.92 -14.40
C LEU A 145 4.80 32.61 -14.37
N PRO A 146 5.44 32.66 -13.19
CA PRO A 146 6.82 32.21 -13.05
C PRO A 146 6.90 30.77 -13.53
N ARG A 147 7.89 30.48 -14.38
CA ARG A 147 8.16 29.11 -14.82
C ARG A 147 8.47 28.30 -13.57
N ARG A 148 7.72 27.21 -13.32
CA ARG A 148 8.07 26.26 -12.26
C ARG A 148 9.49 25.80 -12.51
N SER A 149 10.38 26.06 -11.56
CA SER A 149 11.72 25.46 -11.51
C SER A 149 11.51 23.95 -11.40
N THR A 150 11.84 23.24 -12.46
CA THR A 150 12.10 21.81 -12.40
C THR A 150 13.48 21.65 -11.80
N ASP A 151 13.53 21.47 -10.48
CA ASP A 151 14.66 20.81 -9.81
C ASP A 151 14.23 19.38 -9.49
#